data_AF-A0A5S9MI92-F1
#
_entry.id   AF-A0A5S9MI92-F1
#
_cell.length_a   1.000
_cell.length_b   1.000
_cell.length_c   1.000
_cell.angle_alpha   90.00
_cell.angle_beta   90.00
_cell.angle_gamma   90.00
#
_symmetry.space_group_name_H-M   'P 1'
#
loop_
_entity.id
_entity.type
_entity.pdbx_description
1 polymer ?
#
loop_
_entity_poly.entity_id
_entity_poly.type
_entity_poly.pdbx_seq_one_letter_code
_entity_poly.pdbx_strand_id
1 'polypeptide(L)'
;MTILETKGFKQSHLQTAWKQTKNEDIAADIISFIRQAALGKALVDHESRIKQAMHKVYSLHDWTPRQKKWLERIEKQLLQVPVLAPTAEEAFSEEPFRTSGGYKLLKREFGDHIDHIVNTINENLYIS
;
A
#
# COMPACT_ATOMS: atom_id res chain seq x y z
N MET A 1 24.82 1.50 20.66
CA MET A 1 23.71 0.74 21.27
C MET A 1 22.41 1.18 20.62
N THR A 2 21.86 0.25 19.85
CA THR A 2 20.46 0.02 19.43
C THR A 2 19.36 0.97 19.93
N ILE A 3 18.74 1.69 19.00
CA ILE A 3 17.37 2.20 19.13
C ILE A 3 16.65 1.99 17.78
N LEU A 4 16.41 0.74 17.40
CA LEU A 4 15.51 0.43 16.28
C LEU A 4 14.65 -0.79 16.64
N GLU A 5 14.07 -0.76 17.82
CA GLU A 5 12.95 -1.62 18.16
C GLU A 5 11.90 -0.76 18.82
N THR A 6 11.03 -0.17 18.01
CA THR A 6 9.69 0.23 18.44
C THR A 6 8.89 0.56 17.20
N LYS A 7 7.72 -0.08 17.10
CA LYS A 7 6.75 -0.04 15.99
C LYS A 7 7.04 -1.00 14.82
N GLY A 8 6.91 -2.30 15.07
CA GLY A 8 6.31 -3.27 14.12
C GLY A 8 7.02 -3.60 12.79
N PHE A 9 7.94 -2.78 12.31
CA PHE A 9 8.66 -3.01 11.06
C PHE A 9 9.88 -3.89 11.34
N LYS A 10 9.66 -5.22 11.35
CA LYS A 10 10.76 -6.19 11.38
C LYS A 10 11.70 -5.88 10.21
N GLN A 11 13.00 -5.77 10.47
CA GLN A 11 14.07 -5.58 9.47
C GLN A 11 13.96 -6.55 8.29
N SER A 12 13.34 -7.71 8.47
CA SER A 12 13.07 -8.69 7.41
C SER A 12 12.13 -8.17 6.30
N HIS A 13 11.13 -7.34 6.61
CA HIS A 13 10.22 -6.77 5.59
C HIS A 13 10.93 -5.72 4.74
N LEU A 14 11.83 -4.95 5.36
CA LEU A 14 12.72 -4.01 4.65
C LEU A 14 13.69 -4.78 3.74
N GLN A 15 14.17 -5.94 4.15
CA GLN A 15 15.03 -6.82 3.33
C GLN A 15 14.31 -7.53 2.17
N THR A 16 12.99 -7.74 2.25
CA THR A 16 12.24 -8.36 1.14
C THR A 16 11.99 -7.36 0.02
N ALA A 17 11.59 -6.12 0.35
CA ALA A 17 11.53 -5.01 -0.62
C ALA A 17 12.92 -4.71 -1.24
N TRP A 18 13.98 -4.87 -0.45
CA TRP A 18 15.39 -4.74 -0.87
C TRP A 18 15.86 -5.80 -1.88
N LYS A 19 15.32 -7.04 -1.84
CA LYS A 19 15.78 -8.10 -2.76
C LYS A 19 15.32 -7.91 -4.21
N GLN A 20 14.29 -7.11 -4.46
CA GLN A 20 13.78 -6.85 -5.81
C GLN A 20 14.48 -5.68 -6.52
N THR A 21 15.23 -4.85 -5.81
CA THR A 21 15.92 -3.69 -6.42
C THR A 21 17.42 -3.81 -6.22
N LYS A 22 18.13 -4.30 -7.25
CA LYS A 22 19.59 -4.17 -7.32
C LYS A 22 19.94 -2.70 -7.55
N ASN A 23 20.29 -1.96 -6.50
CA ASN A 23 21.26 -0.85 -6.50
C ASN A 23 21.27 -0.22 -5.10
N GLU A 24 22.44 -0.24 -4.44
CA GLU A 24 22.64 0.26 -3.07
C GLU A 24 22.31 1.77 -2.93
N ASP A 25 22.42 2.53 -4.02
CA ASP A 25 22.09 3.96 -4.06
C ASP A 25 20.59 4.25 -3.93
N ILE A 26 19.73 3.39 -4.49
CA ILE A 26 18.25 3.58 -4.49
C ILE A 26 17.66 3.34 -3.09
N ALA A 27 18.27 2.44 -2.33
CA ALA A 27 17.72 2.07 -1.04
C ALA A 27 17.96 3.11 0.06
N ALA A 28 19.02 3.93 -0.05
CA ALA A 28 19.21 5.07 0.84
C ALA A 28 18.06 6.10 0.68
N ASP A 29 17.59 6.32 -0.55
CA ASP A 29 16.49 7.24 -0.86
C ASP A 29 15.15 6.74 -0.31
N ILE A 30 14.85 5.44 -0.43
CA ILE A 30 13.61 4.86 0.11
C ILE A 30 13.60 4.87 1.64
N ILE A 31 14.72 4.51 2.28
CA ILE A 31 14.83 4.53 3.74
C ILE A 31 14.74 5.97 4.25
N SER A 32 15.36 6.92 3.54
CA SER A 32 15.24 8.35 3.82
C SER A 32 13.79 8.82 3.69
N PHE A 33 13.09 8.41 2.63
CA PHE A 33 11.67 8.70 2.40
C PHE A 33 10.79 8.17 3.53
N ILE A 34 10.95 6.90 3.93
CA ILE A 34 10.22 6.29 5.06
C ILE A 34 10.52 7.03 6.37
N ARG A 35 11.77 7.45 6.59
CA ARG A 35 12.19 8.20 7.77
C ARG A 35 11.60 9.61 7.79
N GLN A 36 11.60 10.32 6.65
CA GLN A 36 10.96 11.64 6.53
C GLN A 36 9.44 11.53 6.72
N ALA A 37 8.83 10.49 6.17
CA ALA A 37 7.42 10.17 6.42
C ALA A 37 7.16 9.94 7.91
N ALA A 38 8.08 9.36 8.68
CA ALA A 38 7.91 9.19 10.12
C ALA A 38 8.16 10.45 10.98
N LEU A 39 8.73 11.53 10.42
CA LEU A 39 9.22 12.72 11.15
C LEU A 39 8.32 13.98 11.06
N GLY A 40 7.11 13.87 10.51
CA GLY A 40 5.99 14.68 11.03
C GLY A 40 5.76 16.11 10.52
N LYS A 41 6.16 16.49 9.28
CA LYS A 41 5.72 17.78 8.69
C LYS A 41 5.04 17.73 7.31
N ALA A 42 4.78 16.55 6.76
CA ALA A 42 4.00 16.34 5.52
C ALA A 42 2.98 15.18 5.59
N LEU A 43 2.81 14.57 6.78
CA LEU A 43 1.97 13.37 6.98
C LEU A 43 0.46 13.64 6.91
N VAL A 44 0.01 14.83 7.32
CA VAL A 44 -1.43 15.17 7.36
C VAL A 44 -2.02 15.17 5.96
N ASP A 45 -1.25 15.60 4.96
CA ASP A 45 -1.68 15.59 3.56
C ASP A 45 -1.78 14.16 3.02
N HIS A 46 -0.83 13.29 3.36
CA HIS A 46 -0.80 11.94 2.81
C HIS A 46 -1.87 11.00 3.38
N GLU A 47 -2.07 11.03 4.70
CA GLU A 47 -3.17 10.28 5.32
C GLU A 47 -4.53 10.76 4.78
N SER A 48 -4.68 12.06 4.58
CA SER A 48 -5.91 12.64 4.01
C SER A 48 -6.12 12.19 2.56
N ARG A 49 -5.08 12.16 1.73
CA ARG A 49 -5.14 11.64 0.35
C ARG A 49 -5.51 10.16 0.31
N ILE A 50 -4.93 9.33 1.18
CA ILE A 50 -5.29 7.90 1.29
C ILE A 50 -6.76 7.75 1.68
N LYS A 51 -7.22 8.48 2.70
CA LYS A 51 -8.63 8.45 3.13
C LYS A 51 -9.58 8.91 2.03
N GLN A 52 -9.22 9.95 1.28
CA GLN A 52 -10.00 10.41 0.13
C GLN A 52 -10.04 9.38 -1.00
N ALA A 53 -8.89 8.77 -1.33
CA ALA A 53 -8.79 7.70 -2.32
C ALA A 53 -9.68 6.51 -1.94
N MET A 54 -9.57 6.05 -0.69
CA MET A 54 -10.35 4.93 -0.19
C MET A 54 -11.83 5.27 -0.10
N HIS A 55 -12.20 6.48 0.32
CA HIS A 55 -13.60 6.93 0.28
C HIS A 55 -14.19 6.85 -1.13
N LYS A 56 -13.45 7.28 -2.16
CA LYS A 56 -13.87 7.12 -3.56
C LYS A 56 -14.05 5.65 -3.91
N VAL A 57 -13.09 4.78 -3.58
CA VAL A 57 -13.20 3.33 -3.80
C VAL A 57 -14.43 2.73 -3.12
N TYR A 58 -14.71 3.09 -1.87
CA TYR A 58 -15.90 2.62 -1.14
C TYR A 58 -17.21 3.07 -1.81
N SER A 59 -17.20 4.18 -2.56
CA SER A 59 -18.37 4.71 -3.27
C SER A 59 -18.56 4.17 -4.69
N LEU A 60 -17.58 3.43 -5.26
CA LEU A 60 -17.67 2.91 -6.63
C LEU A 60 -18.75 1.84 -6.82
N HIS A 61 -19.09 1.11 -5.76
CA HIS A 61 -20.01 -0.02 -5.83
C HIS A 61 -20.60 -0.37 -4.46
N ASP A 62 -21.71 -1.10 -4.47
CA ASP A 62 -22.26 -1.73 -3.26
C ASP A 62 -21.47 -2.98 -2.90
N TRP A 63 -20.32 -2.76 -2.25
CA TRP A 63 -19.43 -3.84 -1.85
C TRP A 63 -20.07 -4.77 -0.83
N THR A 64 -19.92 -6.08 -1.06
CA THR A 64 -20.28 -7.11 -0.07
C THR A 64 -19.44 -6.95 1.20
N PRO A 65 -19.88 -7.49 2.36
CA PRO A 65 -19.10 -7.45 3.60
C PRO A 65 -17.69 -8.03 3.44
N ARG A 66 -17.52 -9.03 2.58
CA ARG A 66 -16.21 -9.65 2.33
C ARG A 66 -15.30 -8.75 1.49
N GLN A 67 -15.83 -8.10 0.46
CA GLN A 67 -15.10 -7.11 -0.34
C GLN A 67 -14.71 -5.90 0.53
N LYS A 68 -15.60 -5.41 1.39
CA LYS A 68 -15.30 -4.31 2.33
C LYS A 68 -14.12 -4.65 3.24
N LYS A 69 -14.06 -5.87 3.79
CA LYS A 69 -12.89 -6.34 4.57
C LYS A 69 -11.60 -6.32 3.77
N TRP A 70 -11.64 -6.62 2.47
CA TRP A 70 -10.46 -6.51 1.62
C TRP A 70 -10.05 -5.06 1.39
N LEU A 71 -11.02 -4.18 1.11
CA LEU A 71 -10.77 -2.73 0.98
C LEU A 71 -10.16 -2.14 2.26
N GLU A 72 -10.68 -2.51 3.43
CA GLU A 72 -10.12 -2.11 4.73
C GLU A 72 -8.67 -2.59 4.92
N ARG A 73 -8.33 -3.78 4.41
CA ARG A 73 -6.95 -4.28 4.44
C ARG A 73 -6.04 -3.50 3.51
N ILE A 74 -6.54 -3.10 2.33
CA ILE A 74 -5.82 -2.23 1.41
C ILE A 74 -5.57 -0.87 2.06
N GLU A 75 -6.60 -0.24 2.64
CA GLU A 75 -6.47 1.03 3.35
C GLU A 75 -5.46 0.94 4.51
N LYS A 76 -5.54 -0.09 5.34
CA LYS A 76 -4.59 -0.31 6.44
C LYS A 76 -3.16 -0.51 5.95
N GLN A 77 -2.97 -1.12 4.79
CA GLN A 77 -1.66 -1.26 4.17
C GLN A 77 -1.15 0.09 3.68
N LEU A 78 -1.98 0.87 3.00
CA LEU A 78 -1.63 2.21 2.51
C LEU A 78 -1.28 3.16 3.66
N LEU A 79 -1.98 3.10 4.78
CA LEU A 79 -1.64 3.91 5.97
C LEU A 79 -0.28 3.55 6.58
N GLN A 80 0.23 2.33 6.35
CA GLN A 80 1.56 1.90 6.80
C GLN A 80 2.64 2.16 5.77
N VAL A 81 2.34 1.87 4.49
CA VAL A 81 3.24 2.03 3.35
C VAL A 81 2.43 2.65 2.22
N PRO A 82 2.57 3.97 2.00
CA PRO A 82 1.56 4.71 1.27
C PRO A 82 1.90 4.80 -0.22
N VAL A 83 2.12 3.62 -0.79
CA VAL A 83 2.48 3.36 -2.17
C VAL A 83 1.73 2.10 -2.60
N LEU A 84 1.18 2.13 -3.80
CA LEU A 84 0.63 0.96 -4.47
C LEU A 84 1.29 0.85 -5.85
N ALA A 85 1.49 -0.37 -6.32
CA ALA A 85 2.05 -0.58 -7.66
C ALA A 85 1.06 -0.10 -8.75
N PRO A 86 1.54 0.20 -9.97
CA PRO A 86 0.70 0.73 -11.04
C PRO A 86 -0.43 -0.21 -11.46
N THR A 87 -0.17 -1.52 -11.46
CA THR A 87 -1.15 -2.54 -11.87
C THR A 87 -1.66 -3.36 -10.69
N ALA A 88 -2.88 -3.90 -10.80
CA ALA A 88 -3.46 -4.77 -9.77
C ALA A 88 -2.65 -6.05 -9.55
N GLU A 89 -2.08 -6.60 -10.62
CA GLU A 89 -1.25 -7.80 -10.53
C GLU A 89 0.01 -7.55 -9.70
N GLU A 90 0.76 -6.48 -9.99
CA GLU A 90 1.94 -6.12 -9.21
C GLU A 90 1.57 -5.73 -7.77
N ALA A 91 0.49 -4.98 -7.59
CA ALA A 91 0.06 -4.46 -6.28
C ALA A 91 -0.30 -5.58 -5.29
N PHE A 92 -0.86 -6.68 -5.81
CA PHE A 92 -1.40 -7.76 -4.97
C PHE A 92 -0.62 -9.08 -5.08
N SER A 93 0.44 -9.14 -5.89
CA SER A 93 1.34 -10.30 -5.94
C SER A 93 2.41 -10.27 -4.85
N GLU A 94 2.56 -9.14 -4.15
CA GLU A 94 3.52 -8.95 -3.06
C GLU A 94 2.86 -9.04 -1.66
N GLU A 95 3.69 -9.08 -0.62
CA GLU A 95 3.21 -8.98 0.76
C GLU A 95 2.57 -7.61 1.05
N PRO A 96 1.55 -7.53 1.92
CA PRO A 96 0.96 -8.61 2.72
C PRO A 96 -0.17 -9.38 2.01
N PHE A 97 -0.46 -9.08 0.74
CA PHE A 97 -1.60 -9.67 0.04
C PHE A 97 -1.31 -11.10 -0.41
N ARG A 98 -0.06 -11.37 -0.82
CA ARG A 98 0.41 -12.70 -1.27
C ARG A 98 0.11 -13.81 -0.26
N THR A 99 0.42 -13.60 1.02
CA THR A 99 0.13 -14.58 2.11
C THR A 99 -1.35 -14.87 2.31
N SER A 100 -2.24 -13.99 1.83
CA SER A 100 -3.68 -14.15 1.94
C SER A 100 -4.34 -14.51 0.60
N GLY A 101 -3.58 -15.07 -0.35
CA GLY A 101 -4.09 -15.51 -1.67
C GLY A 101 -3.74 -14.58 -2.83
N GLY A 102 -3.18 -13.40 -2.54
CA GLY A 102 -2.62 -12.46 -3.50
C GLY A 102 -3.58 -12.02 -4.60
N TYR A 103 -3.01 -11.60 -5.72
CA TYR A 103 -3.74 -11.09 -6.88
C TYR A 103 -4.85 -12.04 -7.35
N LYS A 104 -4.58 -13.35 -7.43
CA LYS A 104 -5.59 -14.33 -7.88
C LYS A 104 -6.85 -14.33 -7.02
N LEU A 105 -6.69 -14.23 -5.69
CA LEU A 105 -7.83 -14.15 -4.81
C LEU A 105 -8.56 -12.82 -4.97
N LEU A 106 -7.85 -11.70 -4.94
CA LEU A 106 -8.49 -10.39 -5.08
C LEU A 106 -9.18 -10.24 -6.45
N LYS A 107 -8.62 -10.79 -7.54
CA LYS A 107 -9.25 -10.79 -8.86
C LYS A 107 -10.55 -11.57 -8.85
N ARG A 108 -10.62 -12.67 -8.10
CA ARG A 108 -11.88 -13.42 -7.91
C ARG A 108 -12.89 -12.66 -7.06
N GLU A 109 -12.45 -11.95 -6.03
CA GLU A 109 -13.35 -11.20 -5.13
C GLU A 109 -13.90 -9.92 -5.78
N PHE A 110 -13.11 -9.23 -6.61
CA PHE A 110 -13.47 -7.94 -7.21
C PHE A 110 -13.79 -8.01 -8.71
N GLY A 111 -13.44 -9.11 -9.39
CA GLY A 111 -13.70 -9.30 -10.82
C GLY A 111 -13.05 -8.22 -11.68
N ASP A 112 -13.85 -7.63 -12.55
CA ASP A 112 -13.42 -6.57 -13.47
C ASP A 112 -13.18 -5.23 -12.77
N HIS A 113 -13.60 -5.08 -11.51
CA HIS A 113 -13.40 -3.86 -10.75
C HIS A 113 -12.00 -3.74 -10.14
N ILE A 114 -11.20 -4.80 -10.10
CA ILE A 114 -9.90 -4.76 -9.41
C ILE A 114 -8.96 -3.71 -10.01
N ASP A 115 -8.96 -3.57 -11.32
CA ASP A 115 -8.12 -2.62 -12.04
C ASP A 115 -8.62 -1.19 -11.81
N HIS A 116 -9.95 -0.99 -11.78
CA HIS A 116 -10.55 0.28 -11.43
C HIS A 116 -10.20 0.70 -9.98
N ILE A 117 -10.24 -0.23 -9.02
CA ILE A 117 -9.85 0.05 -7.63
C ILE A 117 -8.41 0.58 -7.57
N VAL A 118 -7.46 -0.10 -8.22
CA VAL A 118 -6.05 0.32 -8.23
C VAL A 118 -5.86 1.66 -8.93
N ASN A 119 -6.51 1.86 -10.07
CA ASN A 119 -6.45 3.13 -10.80
C ASN A 119 -6.99 4.29 -9.95
N THR A 120 -8.17 4.13 -9.32
CA THR A 120 -8.74 5.15 -8.44
C THR A 120 -7.81 5.46 -7.27
N ILE A 121 -7.17 4.46 -6.67
CA ILE A 121 -6.20 4.70 -5.59
C ILE A 121 -5.01 5.53 -6.13
N ASN A 122 -4.38 5.06 -7.21
CA ASN A 122 -3.17 5.68 -7.75
C ASN A 122 -3.42 7.11 -8.25
N GLU A 123 -4.54 7.38 -8.91
CA GLU A 123 -4.94 8.73 -9.34
C GLU A 123 -5.03 9.70 -8.15
N ASN A 124 -5.49 9.24 -6.99
CA ASN A 124 -5.65 10.12 -5.81
C ASN A 124 -4.38 10.22 -4.95
N LEU A 125 -3.43 9.30 -5.11
CA LEU A 125 -2.15 9.33 -4.39
C LEU A 125 -1.06 10.13 -5.13
N TYR A 126 -0.98 9.99 -6.46
CA TYR A 126 0.15 10.52 -7.25
C TYR A 126 -0.20 11.72 -8.13
N ILE A 127 -1.49 11.96 -8.39
CA ILE A 127 -1.94 13.11 -9.17
C ILE A 127 -2.62 14.06 -8.19
N SER A 128 -2.00 15.22 -7.96
CA SER A 128 -2.54 16.35 -7.18
C SER A 128 -2.43 17.61 -8.02
#